data_AF-A0A090VWW2-F1
#
_entry.id   AF-A0A090VWW2-F1
#
_cell.length_a   1.000
_cell.length_b   1.000
_cell.length_c   1.000
_cell.angle_alpha   90.00
_cell.angle_beta   90.00
_cell.angle_gamma   90.00
#
_symmetry.space_group_name_H-M   'P 1'
#
loop_
_entity.id
_entity.type
_entity.pdbx_description
1 polymer ?
#
loop_
_entity_poly.entity_id
_entity_poly.type
_entity_poly.pdbx_seq_one_letter_code
_entity_poly.pdbx_strand_id
1 'polypeptide(L)' 'MGEIPLVQSIREAGDVGRPAALQTATPLEKAFETLTQNVVQEVVRRNENLPPTEAIKITTMAGCSAVKK' A
#
# COMPACT_ATOMS: atom_id res chain seq x y z
N MET A 1 3.01 8.40 9.76
CA MET A 1 3.22 7.98 8.36
C MET A 1 2.21 8.66 7.47
N GLY A 2 2.53 9.89 7.05
CA GLY A 2 1.76 10.70 6.08
C GLY A 2 0.36 11.15 6.52
N GLU A 3 -0.08 12.26 5.95
CA GLU A 3 -1.46 12.75 6.02
C GLU A 3 -1.91 13.10 4.59
N ILE A 4 -3.11 12.68 4.21
CA ILE A 4 -3.71 13.04 2.93
C ILE A 4 -4.90 13.97 3.21
N PRO A 5 -4.89 15.21 2.68
CA PRO A 5 -5.99 16.13 2.90
C PRO A 5 -7.27 15.63 2.23
N LEU A 6 -8.41 15.77 2.92
CA LEU A 6 -9.70 15.37 2.39
C LEU A 6 -10.23 16.43 1.42
N VAL A 7 -10.10 16.16 0.13
CA VAL A 7 -10.48 17.07 -0.95
C VAL A 7 -11.40 16.36 -1.95
N GLN A 8 -12.37 17.09 -2.50
CA GLN A 8 -13.38 16.54 -3.41
C GLN A 8 -12.76 15.89 -4.65
N SER A 9 -11.62 16.41 -5.12
CA SER A 9 -10.92 15.88 -6.29
C SER A 9 -10.47 14.42 -6.12
N ILE A 10 -10.32 13.89 -4.89
CA ILE A 10 -10.04 12.46 -4.67
C ILE A 10 -11.22 11.59 -5.09
N ARG A 11 -12.45 12.01 -4.79
CA ARG A 11 -13.66 11.31 -5.22
C ARG A 11 -13.80 11.39 -6.74
N GLU A 12 -13.66 12.58 -7.30
CA GLU A 12 -13.76 12.80 -8.75
C GLU A 12 -12.72 11.99 -9.53
N ALA A 13 -11.50 11.90 -9.01
CA ALA A 13 -10.44 11.04 -9.54
C ALA A 13 -10.84 9.56 -9.56
N GLY A 14 -11.54 9.08 -8.53
CA GLY A 14 -12.10 7.74 -8.46
C GLY A 14 -13.19 7.51 -9.50
N ASP A 15 -14.14 8.45 -9.61
CA ASP A 15 -15.27 8.38 -10.55
C ASP A 15 -14.80 8.39 -12.02
N VAL A 16 -13.77 9.18 -12.35
CA VAL A 16 -13.21 9.30 -13.71
C VAL A 16 -12.18 8.18 -14.02
N GLY A 17 -11.76 7.41 -13.02
CA GLY A 17 -10.74 6.36 -13.19
C GLY A 17 -9.32 6.88 -13.43
N ARG A 18 -9.04 8.14 -13.06
CA ARG A 18 -7.70 8.75 -13.14
C ARG A 18 -7.19 9.03 -11.72
N PRO A 19 -6.21 8.27 -11.21
CA PRO A 19 -5.74 8.40 -9.83
C PRO A 19 -5.32 9.82 -9.45
N ALA A 20 -5.79 10.29 -8.29
CA ALA A 20 -5.46 11.62 -7.74
C ALA A 20 -3.95 11.81 -7.52
N ALA A 21 -3.23 10.73 -7.21
CA ALA A 21 -1.78 10.75 -7.03
C ALA A 21 -1.00 11.09 -8.33
N LEU A 22 -1.61 10.91 -9.50
CA LEU A 22 -1.00 11.21 -10.80
C LEU A 22 -1.39 12.61 -11.33
N GLN A 23 -2.08 13.41 -10.53
CA GLN A 23 -2.48 14.77 -10.89
C GLN A 23 -1.35 15.75 -10.53
N THR A 24 -0.70 16.30 -11.55
CA THR A 24 0.42 17.23 -11.41
C THR A 24 0.00 18.61 -10.89
N ALA A 25 0.91 19.29 -10.22
CA ALA A 25 0.72 20.65 -9.68
C ALA A 25 -0.44 20.74 -8.66
N THR A 26 -0.74 19.64 -7.97
CA THR A 26 -1.74 19.60 -6.90
C THR A 26 -1.07 19.46 -5.53
N PRO A 27 -1.68 19.95 -4.44
CA PRO A 27 -1.19 19.66 -3.08
C PRO A 27 -1.17 18.15 -2.76
N LEU A 28 -2.03 17.38 -3.43
CA LEU A 28 -2.13 15.94 -3.29
C LEU A 28 -0.88 15.22 -3.79
N GLU A 29 -0.30 15.67 -4.91
CA GLU A 29 0.95 15.12 -5.45
C GLU A 29 2.04 15.06 -4.38
N LYS A 30 2.30 16.19 -3.71
CA LYS A 30 3.30 16.28 -2.64
C LYS A 30 2.96 15.43 -1.42
N ALA A 31 1.68 15.34 -1.07
CA ALA A 31 1.22 14.50 0.05
C ALA A 31 1.45 13.01 -0.25
N PHE A 32 1.11 12.55 -1.46
CA PHE A 32 1.37 11.19 -1.92
C PHE A 32 2.87 10.91 -2.05
N GLU A 33 3.67 11.83 -2.58
CA GLU A 33 5.12 11.69 -2.67
C GLU A 33 5.74 11.52 -1.28
N THR A 34 5.41 12.41 -0.35
CA THR A 34 5.88 12.34 1.04
C THR A 34 5.45 11.03 1.72
N LEU A 35 4.20 10.60 1.51
CA LEU A 35 3.72 9.32 2.03
C LEU A 35 4.55 8.15 1.47
N THR A 36 4.79 8.12 0.16
CA THR A 36 5.56 7.03 -0.47
C THR A 36 7.00 6.98 0.03
N GLN A 37 7.67 8.12 0.19
CA GLN A 37 9.02 8.19 0.74
C GLN A 37 9.06 7.61 2.17
N ASN A 38 8.12 8.00 3.03
CA ASN A 38 8.02 7.47 4.39
C ASN A 38 7.74 5.96 4.41
N VAL A 39 6.89 5.46 3.50
CA VAL A 39 6.62 4.02 3.37
C VAL A 39 7.88 3.27 2.98
N VAL A 40 8.64 3.76 2.00
CA VAL A 40 9.90 3.13 1.59
C VAL A 40 10.90 3.12 2.74
N GLN A 41 11.03 4.23 3.47
CA GLN A 41 11.91 4.32 4.64
C GLN A 41 11.55 3.29 5.71
N GLU A 42 10.28 3.16 6.07
CA GLU A 42 9.84 2.19 7.07
C GLU A 42 9.97 0.73 6.58
N VAL A 43 9.78 0.48 5.27
CA VAL A 43 10.00 -0.85 4.68
C VAL A 43 11.48 -1.23 4.73
N VAL A 44 12.38 -0.32 4.36
CA VAL A 44 13.83 -0.55 4.46
C VAL A 44 14.22 -0.79 5.91
N ARG A 45 13.78 0.08 6.83
CA ARG A 45 14.02 -0.08 8.26
C ARG A 45 13.54 -1.43 8.79
N ARG A 46 12.36 -1.88 8.37
CA ARG A 46 11.82 -3.20 8.76
C ARG A 46 12.70 -4.33 8.22
N ASN A 47 13.10 -4.26 6.95
CA ASN A 47 13.91 -5.31 6.31
C ASN A 47 15.32 -5.41 6.90
N GLU A 48 15.88 -4.31 7.39
CA GLU A 48 17.20 -4.29 8.05
C GLU A 48 17.15 -4.75 9.51
N ASN A 49 16.08 -4.42 10.24
CA ASN A 49 16.01 -4.62 11.69
C ASN A 49 15.23 -5.87 12.12
N LEU A 50 14.39 -6.44 11.25
CA LEU A 50 13.56 -7.60 11.58
C LEU A 50 13.89 -8.79 10.67
N PRO A 51 13.84 -10.02 11.20
CA PRO A 51 13.98 -11.20 10.39
C PRO A 51 12.83 -11.32 9.37
N PRO A 52 13.03 -12.06 8.27
CA PRO A 52 11.97 -12.36 7.31
C PRO A 52 10.73 -12.96 7.98
N THR A 53 9.55 -12.62 7.47
CA THR A 53 8.30 -13.20 7.96
C THR A 53 8.23 -14.68 7.63
N GLU A 54 7.92 -15.49 8.63
CA GLU A 54 7.71 -16.92 8.43
C GLU A 54 6.32 -17.18 7.84
N ALA A 55 6.26 -18.08 6.86
CA ALA A 55 4.99 -18.61 6.40
C ALA A 55 4.36 -19.46 7.51
N ILE A 56 3.07 -19.26 7.78
CA ILE A 56 2.31 -20.12 8.69
C ILE A 56 2.37 -21.58 8.19
N LYS A 57 2.85 -22.47 9.04
CA LYS A 57 2.81 -23.92 8.76
C LYS A 57 1.36 -24.37 8.81
N ILE A 58 0.90 -25.10 7.80
CA ILE A 58 -0.43 -25.73 7.84
C ILE A 58 -0.39 -26.77 8.96
N THR A 59 -1.02 -26.44 10.09
CA THR A 59 -1.13 -27.33 11.26
C THR A 59 -2.27 -28.33 11.12
N THR A 60 -3.16 -28.16 10.13
CA THR A 60 -4.28 -29.07 9.86
C THR A 60 -4.66 -29.04 8.38
N MET A 61 -4.61 -30.21 7.74
CA MET A 61 -4.86 -30.39 6.29
C MET A 61 -6.35 -30.45 5.90
N ALA A 62 -7.28 -30.16 6.82
CA ALA A 62 -8.72 -30.35 6.61
C ALA A 62 -9.42 -29.24 5.79
N GLY A 63 -8.71 -28.18 5.40
CA GLY A 63 -9.32 -26.97 4.82
C GLY A 63 -8.92 -26.58 3.40
N CYS A 64 -7.94 -27.25 2.78
CA CYS A 64 -7.47 -26.88 1.44
C CYS A 64 -8.05 -27.85 0.40
N SER A 65 -8.89 -27.33 -0.50
CA SER A 65 -9.33 -28.06 -1.70
C SER A 65 -8.11 -28.60 -2.44
N ALA A 66 -8.05 -29.91 -2.64
CA ALA A 66 -6.93 -30.55 -3.32
C ALA A 66 -6.73 -29.93 -4.71
N VAL A 67 -5.50 -29.49 -4.99
CA VAL A 67 -5.11 -29.04 -6.33
C VAL A 67 -5.24 -30.23 -7.26
N LYS A 68 -6.23 -30.21 -8.16
CA LYS A 68 -6.28 -31.17 -9.27
C LYS A 68 -5.11 -30.84 -10.21
N LYS A 69 -4.25 -31.84 -10.38
CA LYS A 69 -3.04 -31.82 -11.20
C LYS A 69 -3.34 -31.54 -12.67
#